data_AF-A0A2V1GQ27-F1
#
_entry.id   AF-A0A2V1GQ27-F1
#
_cell.length_a   1.000
_cell.length_b   1.000
_cell.length_c   1.000
_cell.angle_alpha   90.00
_cell.angle_beta   90.00
_cell.angle_gamma   90.00
#
_symmetry.space_group_name_H-M   'P 1'
#
loop_
_entity.id
_entity.type
_entity.pdbx_description
1 polymer ?
#
loop_
_entity_poly.entity_id
_entity_poly.type
_entity_poly.pdbx_seq_one_letter_code
_entity_poly.pdbx_strand_id
1 'polypeptide(L)'
;MWHVFFDLDLTLFAIEGGLEKLSAHQQAKTCMVYTPISTKKTQHAVFPLYTFEHLNFFNSTLQNSHLHFITAGLYEEASAKRAILKMFSIHSEEITKKIYEASFYNRNDLEASGTKEIVFACNIQSPVKVDPSNTAQIQILDYAKAKAAIILKTYLQANDTLPGEVVLIDDSVANRVIVKQQGFQAINPTTADYPMMLTLLSDTIARNESHFFSLEEVLAYNFS
;
A
#
# COMPACT_ATOMS: atom_id res chain seq x y z
N MET A 1 -10.81 14.36 -0.21
CA MET A 1 -9.76 14.08 0.81
C MET A 1 -9.14 12.75 0.47
N TRP A 2 -7.81 12.65 0.46
CA TRP A 2 -7.12 11.50 -0.11
C TRP A 2 -7.17 10.25 0.77
N HIS A 3 -7.29 9.07 0.16
CA HIS A 3 -7.17 7.77 0.83
C HIS A 3 -5.96 7.02 0.27
N VAL A 4 -4.91 6.89 1.09
CA VAL A 4 -3.63 6.29 0.69
C VAL A 4 -3.48 4.95 1.39
N PHE A 5 -3.51 3.88 0.61
CA PHE A 5 -3.31 2.51 1.06
C PHE A 5 -1.86 2.10 0.84
N PHE A 6 -1.16 1.76 1.91
CA PHE A 6 0.16 1.15 1.86
C PHE A 6 0.05 -0.34 2.14
N ASP A 7 0.56 -1.15 1.21
CA ASP A 7 1.03 -2.47 1.60
C ASP A 7 2.24 -2.38 2.53
N LEU A 8 2.47 -3.43 3.30
CA LEU A 8 3.56 -3.48 4.27
C LEU A 8 4.79 -4.18 3.69
N ASP A 9 4.63 -5.47 3.39
CA ASP A 9 5.71 -6.33 2.93
C ASP A 9 6.21 -5.88 1.56
N LEU A 10 7.53 -5.82 1.38
CA LEU A 10 8.19 -5.37 0.16
C LEU A 10 7.76 -3.98 -0.33
N THR A 11 7.03 -3.22 0.50
CA THR A 11 6.54 -1.88 0.17
C THR A 11 7.07 -0.85 1.17
N LEU A 12 6.71 -0.97 2.46
CA LEU A 12 7.28 -0.16 3.54
C LEU A 12 8.54 -0.81 4.13
N PHE A 13 8.57 -2.13 4.20
CA PHE A 13 9.68 -2.89 4.78
C PHE A 13 9.79 -4.28 4.17
N ALA A 14 10.95 -4.90 4.32
CA ALA A 14 11.16 -6.32 4.07
C ALA A 14 11.42 -7.07 5.39
N ILE A 15 11.00 -8.31 5.49
CA ILE A 15 11.51 -9.25 6.51
C ILE A 15 12.81 -9.89 6.02
N GLU A 16 13.62 -10.46 6.93
CA GLU A 16 14.92 -11.07 6.60
C GLU A 16 14.86 -12.04 5.40
N GLY A 17 13.92 -12.99 5.40
CA GLY A 17 13.70 -13.92 4.27
C GLY A 17 12.82 -13.37 3.13
N GLY A 18 12.73 -12.05 3.01
CA GLY A 18 12.12 -11.34 1.88
C GLY A 18 13.08 -10.37 1.21
N LEU A 19 14.29 -10.17 1.74
CA LEU A 19 15.31 -9.28 1.18
C LEU A 19 15.73 -9.73 -0.22
N GLU A 20 15.78 -11.03 -0.47
CA GLU A 20 16.14 -11.62 -1.77
C GLU A 20 15.08 -11.40 -2.85
N LYS A 21 13.85 -11.01 -2.46
CA LYS A 21 12.73 -10.73 -3.38
C LYS A 21 12.66 -9.27 -3.79
N LEU A 22 13.46 -8.41 -3.16
CA LEU A 22 13.50 -6.99 -3.49
C LEU A 22 14.10 -6.78 -4.88
N SER A 23 13.50 -5.87 -5.66
CA SER A 23 14.13 -5.35 -6.88
C SER A 23 15.46 -4.68 -6.56
N ALA A 24 16.34 -4.56 -7.57
CA ALA A 24 17.63 -3.87 -7.41
C ALA A 24 17.48 -2.44 -6.87
N HIS A 25 16.41 -1.74 -7.26
CA HIS A 25 16.12 -0.39 -6.79
C HIS A 25 15.72 -0.37 -5.32
N GLN A 26 14.88 -1.30 -4.89
CA GLN A 26 14.50 -1.42 -3.48
C GLN A 26 15.70 -1.80 -2.61
N GLN A 27 16.54 -2.74 -3.06
CA GLN A 27 17.75 -3.13 -2.32
C GLN A 27 18.68 -1.94 -2.06
N ALA A 28 18.86 -1.05 -3.05
CA ALA A 28 19.65 0.17 -2.90
C ALA A 28 19.04 1.19 -1.92
N LYS A 29 17.77 1.02 -1.55
CA LYS A 29 16.98 1.90 -0.68
C LYS A 29 16.61 1.26 0.65
N THR A 30 17.10 0.05 0.93
CA THR A 30 16.94 -0.64 2.21
C THR A 30 17.92 -0.10 3.24
N CYS A 31 17.47 0.14 4.47
CA CYS A 31 18.35 0.47 5.58
C CYS A 31 18.52 -0.73 6.53
N MET A 32 19.73 -0.92 7.09
CA MET A 32 20.02 -2.00 8.05
C MET A 32 19.51 -1.73 9.48
N VAL A 33 18.47 -0.91 9.64
CA VAL A 33 17.85 -0.65 10.94
C VAL A 33 16.84 -1.75 11.23
N TYR A 34 17.21 -2.66 12.12
CA TYR A 34 16.30 -3.68 12.64
C TYR A 34 15.24 -3.03 13.53
N THR A 35 13.98 -3.30 13.18
CA THR A 35 12.85 -3.07 14.08
C THR A 35 12.06 -4.36 14.25
N PRO A 36 11.68 -4.75 15.48
CA PRO A 36 10.82 -5.90 15.67
C PRO A 36 9.38 -5.58 15.27
N ILE A 37 8.77 -6.48 14.50
CA ILE A 37 7.32 -6.52 14.29
C ILE A 37 6.78 -7.87 14.79
N SER A 38 5.67 -7.82 15.52
CA SER A 38 5.02 -8.98 16.10
C SER A 38 3.91 -9.51 15.19
N THR A 39 3.86 -10.81 15.04
CA THR A 39 2.64 -11.56 14.75
C THR A 39 2.18 -12.24 16.04
N LYS A 40 0.94 -12.76 16.10
CA LYS A 40 0.42 -13.48 17.30
C LYS A 40 1.31 -14.62 17.81
N LYS A 41 2.26 -15.12 16.99
CA LYS A 41 3.09 -16.29 17.31
C LYS A 41 4.59 -15.99 17.36
N THR A 42 5.07 -14.97 16.64
CA THR A 42 6.51 -14.76 16.40
C THR A 42 6.83 -13.27 16.24
N GLN A 43 8.06 -12.89 16.61
CA GLN A 43 8.62 -11.59 16.25
C GLN A 43 9.54 -11.73 15.03
N HIS A 44 9.49 -10.75 14.14
CA HIS A 44 10.31 -10.69 12.95
C HIS A 44 11.17 -9.44 12.95
N ALA A 45 12.41 -9.57 12.49
CA ALA A 45 13.22 -8.43 12.11
C ALA A 45 12.71 -7.86 10.78
N VAL A 46 12.39 -6.57 10.77
CA VAL A 46 12.07 -5.83 9.54
C VAL A 46 13.13 -4.81 9.19
N PHE A 47 13.32 -4.62 7.90
CA PHE A 47 14.27 -3.71 7.26
C PHE A 47 13.46 -2.67 6.47
N PRO A 48 13.49 -1.39 6.85
CA PRO A 48 12.71 -0.38 6.15
C PRO A 48 13.24 -0.15 4.74
N LEU A 49 12.31 0.12 3.83
CA LEU A 49 12.55 0.54 2.46
C LEU A 49 12.26 2.03 2.34
N TYR A 50 12.99 2.74 1.48
CA TYR A 50 12.69 4.13 1.12
C TYR A 50 12.49 5.08 2.32
N THR A 51 13.36 4.94 3.34
CA THR A 51 13.16 5.60 4.65
C THR A 51 12.96 7.10 4.55
N PHE A 52 13.76 7.78 3.74
CA PHE A 52 13.68 9.24 3.58
C PHE A 52 12.44 9.64 2.78
N GLU A 53 12.13 8.90 1.72
CA GLU A 53 11.00 9.17 0.85
C GLU A 53 9.66 8.98 1.59
N HIS A 54 9.49 7.90 2.36
CA HIS A 54 8.28 7.69 3.18
C HIS A 54 8.16 8.72 4.30
N LEU A 55 9.27 9.08 4.97
CA LEU A 55 9.24 10.12 6.00
C LEU A 55 8.78 11.46 5.41
N ASN A 56 9.31 11.85 4.25
CA ASN A 56 8.88 13.07 3.55
C ASN A 56 7.41 12.99 3.13
N PHE A 57 6.96 11.84 2.63
CA PHE A 57 5.57 11.61 2.29
C PHE A 57 4.64 11.78 3.51
N PHE A 58 4.98 11.17 4.64
CA PHE A 58 4.17 11.30 5.85
C PHE A 58 4.13 12.73 6.38
N ASN A 59 5.25 13.47 6.32
CA ASN A 59 5.31 14.89 6.69
C ASN A 59 4.41 15.77 5.79
N SER A 60 4.49 15.57 4.48
CA SER A 60 3.83 16.42 3.48
C SER A 60 2.32 16.21 3.36
N THR A 61 1.83 15.03 3.74
CA THR A 61 0.42 14.65 3.53
C THR A 61 -0.44 14.72 4.79
N LEU A 62 0.06 15.28 5.91
CA LEU A 62 -0.58 15.26 7.23
C LEU A 62 -2.04 15.74 7.27
N GLN A 63 -2.40 16.76 6.51
CA GLN A 63 -3.72 17.40 6.64
C GLN A 63 -4.77 16.89 5.64
N ASN A 64 -4.36 16.44 4.45
CA ASN A 64 -5.28 16.19 3.33
C ASN A 64 -5.42 14.70 2.97
N SER A 65 -4.98 13.80 3.85
CA SER A 65 -5.05 12.35 3.59
C SER A 65 -5.46 11.52 4.80
N HIS A 66 -6.07 10.37 4.53
CA HIS A 66 -6.22 9.24 5.44
C HIS A 66 -5.26 8.13 5.02
N LEU A 67 -4.49 7.63 5.98
CA LEU A 67 -3.58 6.52 5.76
C LEU A 67 -4.28 5.21 6.13
N HIS A 68 -4.03 4.19 5.31
CA HIS A 68 -4.53 2.83 5.49
C HIS A 68 -3.37 1.87 5.31
N PHE A 69 -3.11 1.02 6.29
CA PHE A 69 -2.12 -0.05 6.19
C PHE A 69 -2.84 -1.36 5.91
N ILE A 70 -2.50 -2.03 4.80
CA ILE A 70 -3.20 -3.22 4.36
C ILE A 70 -2.20 -4.32 4.01
N THR A 71 -2.30 -5.50 4.60
CA THR A 71 -1.27 -6.54 4.43
C THR A 71 -1.88 -7.94 4.37
N ALA A 72 -1.28 -8.81 3.56
CA ALA A 72 -1.53 -10.24 3.62
C ALA A 72 -0.73 -10.94 4.73
N GLY A 73 0.06 -10.20 5.51
CA GLY A 73 0.73 -10.67 6.73
C GLY A 73 -0.22 -10.77 7.93
N LEU A 74 0.22 -11.49 8.96
CA LEU A 74 -0.51 -11.67 10.24
C LEU A 74 0.01 -10.73 11.33
N TYR A 75 0.48 -9.54 10.93
CA TYR A 75 1.03 -8.56 11.86
C TYR A 75 -0.02 -8.02 12.81
N GLU A 76 0.36 -7.84 14.06
CA GLU A 76 -0.47 -7.18 15.05
C GLU A 76 -0.44 -5.66 14.82
N GLU A 77 -1.60 -5.03 14.71
CA GLU A 77 -1.74 -3.59 14.40
C GLU A 77 -0.86 -2.70 15.29
N ALA A 78 -0.98 -2.85 16.61
CA ALA A 78 -0.21 -2.05 17.56
C ALA A 78 1.31 -2.26 17.40
N SER A 79 1.73 -3.47 17.04
CA SER A 79 3.14 -3.74 16.76
C SER A 79 3.59 -3.14 15.44
N ALA A 80 2.78 -3.23 14.39
CA ALA A 80 3.09 -2.71 13.07
C ALA A 80 3.20 -1.18 13.07
N LYS A 81 2.23 -0.48 13.68
CA LYS A 81 2.26 0.98 13.82
C LYS A 81 3.48 1.47 14.61
N ARG A 82 3.82 0.81 15.73
CA ARG A 82 5.06 1.10 16.48
C ARG A 82 6.31 0.85 15.64
N ALA A 83 6.33 -0.23 14.86
CA ALA A 83 7.44 -0.54 13.98
C ALA A 83 7.63 0.56 12.93
N ILE A 84 6.55 1.00 12.27
CA ILE A 84 6.57 2.09 11.28
C ILE A 84 7.14 3.37 11.89
N LEU A 85 6.65 3.80 13.06
CA LEU A 85 7.15 4.99 13.74
C LEU A 85 8.66 4.92 14.03
N LYS A 86 9.14 3.76 14.49
CA LYS A 86 10.56 3.55 14.79
C LYS A 86 11.43 3.48 13.53
N MET A 87 10.98 2.76 12.51
CA MET A 87 11.72 2.58 11.25
C MET A 87 11.99 3.90 10.54
N PHE A 88 11.02 4.81 10.53
CA PHE A 88 11.13 6.10 9.87
C PHE A 88 11.61 7.22 10.82
N SER A 89 12.06 6.87 12.04
CA SER A 89 12.51 7.83 13.06
C SER A 89 11.54 9.00 13.26
N ILE A 90 10.24 8.69 13.30
CA ILE A 90 9.18 9.69 13.41
C ILE A 90 9.12 10.16 14.87
N HIS A 91 9.46 11.43 15.09
CA HIS A 91 9.40 12.09 16.39
C HIS A 91 8.32 13.18 16.46
N SER A 92 7.70 13.53 15.32
CA SER A 92 6.59 14.49 15.29
C SER A 92 5.35 13.91 15.95
N GLU A 93 4.78 14.63 16.93
CA GLU A 93 3.53 14.24 17.59
C GLU A 93 2.37 14.13 16.60
N GLU A 94 2.31 15.02 15.61
CA GLU A 94 1.25 15.05 14.61
C GLU A 94 1.29 13.82 13.70
N ILE A 95 2.48 13.47 13.18
CA ILE A 95 2.65 12.25 12.38
C ILE A 95 2.39 11.01 13.23
N THR A 96 2.88 11.01 14.47
CA THR A 96 2.67 9.91 15.41
C THR A 96 1.18 9.64 15.60
N LYS A 97 0.42 10.69 15.89
CA LYS A 97 -1.04 10.62 16.00
C LYS A 97 -1.67 10.09 14.72
N LYS A 98 -1.29 10.62 13.56
CA LYS A 98 -1.82 10.19 12.25
C LYS A 98 -1.56 8.71 11.95
N ILE A 99 -0.37 8.20 12.24
CA ILE A 99 -0.03 6.77 12.06
C ILE A 99 -0.84 5.90 13.03
N TYR A 100 -1.10 6.38 14.26
CA TYR A 100 -1.96 5.66 15.19
C TYR A 100 -3.44 5.67 14.79
N GLU A 101 -3.92 6.75 14.17
CA GLU A 101 -5.29 6.88 13.66
C GLU A 101 -5.50 6.20 12.30
N ALA A 102 -4.41 5.86 11.59
CA ALA A 102 -4.47 5.12 10.33
C ALA A 102 -5.25 3.81 10.48
N SER A 103 -6.07 3.46 9.48
CA SER A 103 -6.75 2.16 9.50
C SER A 103 -5.74 1.03 9.26
N PHE A 104 -6.01 -0.15 9.83
CA PHE A 104 -5.13 -1.31 9.68
C PHE A 104 -5.94 -2.56 9.33
N TYR A 105 -5.55 -3.22 8.25
CA TYR A 105 -6.19 -4.44 7.74
C TYR A 105 -5.13 -5.51 7.53
N ASN A 106 -5.21 -6.61 8.26
CA ASN A 106 -4.31 -7.75 8.13
C ASN A 106 -4.98 -8.94 7.42
N ARG A 107 -4.25 -10.05 7.29
CA ARG A 107 -4.76 -11.27 6.66
C ARG A 107 -6.13 -11.72 7.16
N ASN A 108 -6.39 -11.65 8.47
CA ASN A 108 -7.69 -12.09 9.01
C ASN A 108 -8.83 -11.20 8.50
N ASP A 109 -8.58 -9.89 8.34
CA ASP A 109 -9.54 -8.96 7.77
C ASP A 109 -9.77 -9.24 6.28
N LEU A 110 -8.71 -9.57 5.54
CA LEU A 110 -8.80 -10.00 4.14
C LEU A 110 -9.64 -11.28 4.00
N GLU A 111 -9.38 -12.30 4.83
CA GLU A 111 -10.11 -13.58 4.81
C GLU A 111 -11.58 -13.41 5.22
N ALA A 112 -11.86 -12.53 6.18
CA ALA A 112 -13.23 -12.16 6.55
C ALA A 112 -13.95 -11.42 5.42
N SER A 113 -13.24 -10.59 4.65
CA SER A 113 -13.81 -9.87 3.50
C SER A 113 -14.09 -10.78 2.30
N GLY A 114 -13.31 -11.84 2.13
CA GLY A 114 -13.47 -12.82 1.05
C GLY A 114 -14.63 -13.80 1.24
N THR A 115 -15.22 -13.88 2.44
CA THR A 115 -16.18 -14.94 2.79
C THR A 115 -17.65 -14.55 2.69
N LYS A 116 -18.03 -13.27 2.62
CA LYS A 116 -19.45 -12.86 2.45
C LYS A 116 -19.59 -11.56 1.65
N GLU A 117 -20.34 -11.63 0.56
CA GLU A 117 -21.02 -10.53 -0.15
C GLU A 117 -20.24 -9.54 -1.06
N ILE A 118 -18.95 -9.25 -0.86
CA ILE A 118 -18.28 -8.20 -1.70
C ILE A 118 -17.80 -8.74 -3.07
N VAL A 119 -17.62 -10.06 -3.20
CA VAL A 119 -17.21 -10.69 -4.47
C VAL A 119 -18.29 -10.58 -5.56
N PHE A 120 -19.57 -10.42 -5.19
CA PHE A 120 -20.68 -10.38 -6.16
C PHE A 120 -20.84 -9.05 -6.90
N ALA A 121 -20.31 -7.93 -6.39
CA ALA A 121 -20.43 -6.63 -7.05
C ALA A 121 -19.30 -6.36 -8.07
N CYS A 122 -18.25 -7.18 -8.05
CA CYS A 122 -17.05 -7.01 -8.82
C CYS A 122 -16.84 -8.26 -9.68
N ASN A 123 -17.50 -8.33 -10.85
CA ASN A 123 -17.16 -9.27 -11.94
C ASN A 123 -15.76 -8.94 -12.52
N ILE A 124 -14.75 -8.83 -11.66
CA ILE A 124 -13.39 -8.52 -12.03
C ILE A 124 -12.79 -9.80 -12.60
N GLN A 125 -12.89 -9.94 -13.92
CA GLN A 125 -12.01 -10.85 -14.65
C GLN A 125 -10.59 -10.30 -14.54
N SER A 126 -9.77 -10.95 -13.70
CA SER A 126 -8.35 -10.64 -13.66
C SER A 126 -7.73 -11.01 -15.01
N PRO A 127 -7.00 -10.11 -15.68
CA PRO A 127 -6.23 -10.46 -16.87
C PRO A 127 -5.04 -11.37 -16.52
N VAL A 128 -4.75 -11.55 -15.23
CA VAL A 128 -3.72 -12.48 -14.73
C VAL A 128 -4.25 -13.90 -14.93
N LYS A 129 -3.69 -14.62 -15.92
CA LYS A 129 -3.91 -16.05 -16.08
C LYS A 129 -3.39 -16.77 -14.85
N VAL A 130 -4.30 -17.40 -14.10
CA VAL A 130 -3.96 -18.25 -12.96
C VAL A 130 -3.98 -19.70 -13.43
N ASP A 131 -2.91 -20.44 -13.14
CA ASP A 131 -2.94 -21.89 -13.26
C ASP A 131 -3.83 -22.45 -12.14
N PRO A 132 -4.95 -23.12 -12.46
CA PRO A 132 -5.89 -23.64 -11.45
C PRO A 132 -5.27 -24.73 -10.57
N SER A 133 -4.11 -25.28 -10.94
CA SER A 133 -3.36 -26.23 -10.10
C SER A 133 -2.34 -25.55 -9.16
N ASN A 134 -2.05 -24.26 -9.38
CA ASN A 134 -1.08 -23.51 -8.59
C ASN A 134 -1.78 -22.76 -7.43
N THR A 135 -1.85 -23.44 -6.28
CA THR A 135 -2.49 -22.91 -5.06
C THR A 135 -1.90 -21.57 -4.61
N ALA A 136 -0.62 -21.32 -4.83
CA ALA A 136 0.02 -20.05 -4.48
C ALA A 136 -0.48 -18.88 -5.35
N GLN A 137 -0.64 -19.10 -6.67
CA GLN A 137 -1.19 -18.08 -7.56
C GLN A 137 -2.65 -17.78 -7.25
N ILE A 138 -3.44 -18.81 -6.93
CA ILE A 138 -4.83 -18.65 -6.50
C ILE A 138 -4.89 -17.78 -5.24
N GLN A 139 -4.07 -18.10 -4.23
CA GLN A 139 -4.03 -17.35 -2.98
C GLN A 139 -3.62 -15.88 -3.19
N ILE A 140 -2.64 -15.60 -4.05
CA ILE A 140 -2.25 -14.22 -4.40
C ILE A 140 -3.44 -13.48 -5.01
N LEU A 141 -4.17 -14.11 -5.93
CA LEU A 141 -5.34 -13.50 -6.56
C LEU A 141 -6.46 -13.24 -5.55
N ASP A 142 -6.71 -14.16 -4.63
CA ASP A 142 -7.75 -14.02 -3.61
C ASP A 142 -7.44 -12.87 -2.65
N TYR A 143 -6.18 -12.74 -2.20
CA TYR A 143 -5.79 -11.59 -1.39
C TYR A 143 -5.85 -10.28 -2.18
N ALA A 144 -5.51 -10.28 -3.47
CA ALA A 144 -5.62 -9.10 -4.32
C ALA A 144 -7.08 -8.61 -4.44
N LYS A 145 -8.02 -9.54 -4.64
CA LYS A 145 -9.47 -9.24 -4.63
C LYS A 145 -9.94 -8.74 -3.28
N ALA A 146 -9.50 -9.36 -2.18
CA ALA A 146 -9.85 -8.93 -0.83
C ALA A 146 -9.35 -7.51 -0.52
N LYS A 147 -8.10 -7.17 -0.90
CA LYS A 147 -7.58 -5.81 -0.75
C LYS A 147 -8.43 -4.80 -1.52
N ALA A 148 -8.72 -5.08 -2.78
CA ALA A 148 -9.55 -4.21 -3.61
C ALA A 148 -10.98 -4.05 -3.05
N ALA A 149 -11.57 -5.12 -2.49
CA ALA A 149 -12.86 -5.07 -1.81
C ALA A 149 -12.85 -4.13 -0.58
N ILE A 150 -11.79 -4.17 0.23
CA ILE A 150 -11.62 -3.25 1.37
C ILE A 150 -11.47 -1.82 0.88
N ILE A 151 -10.64 -1.57 -0.14
CA ILE A 151 -10.45 -0.23 -0.72
C ILE A 151 -11.78 0.32 -1.24
N LEU A 152 -12.53 -0.47 -2.01
CA LEU A 152 -13.85 -0.10 -2.51
C LEU A 152 -14.83 0.21 -1.38
N LYS A 153 -14.86 -0.62 -0.32
CA LYS A 153 -15.70 -0.38 0.84
C LYS A 153 -15.33 0.95 1.53
N THR A 154 -14.05 1.20 1.74
CA THR A 154 -13.58 2.46 2.34
C THR A 154 -13.97 3.66 1.49
N TYR A 155 -13.82 3.57 0.16
CA TYR A 155 -14.25 4.60 -0.79
C TYR A 155 -15.77 4.86 -0.69
N LEU A 156 -16.59 3.82 -0.73
CA LEU A 156 -18.06 3.95 -0.65
C LEU A 156 -18.54 4.52 0.70
N GLN A 157 -17.75 4.37 1.76
CA GLN A 157 -18.03 4.94 3.09
C GLN A 157 -17.51 6.37 3.24
N ALA A 158 -16.62 6.83 2.35
CA ALA A 158 -16.07 8.17 2.36
C ALA A 158 -16.97 9.12 1.58
N ASN A 159 -17.66 10.02 2.28
CA ASN A 159 -18.41 11.10 1.63
C ASN A 159 -17.45 12.02 0.86
N ASP A 160 -17.88 12.51 -0.30
CA ASP A 160 -17.16 13.52 -1.10
C ASP A 160 -15.73 13.15 -1.53
N THR A 161 -15.42 11.85 -1.62
CA THR A 161 -14.15 11.36 -2.16
C THR A 161 -14.32 10.95 -3.62
N LEU A 162 -13.41 11.39 -4.48
CA LEU A 162 -13.38 10.99 -5.89
C LEU A 162 -12.55 9.70 -6.06
N PRO A 163 -12.83 8.85 -7.06
CA PRO A 163 -11.98 7.67 -7.33
C PRO A 163 -10.50 8.03 -7.54
N GLY A 164 -10.25 9.20 -8.13
CA GLY A 164 -8.92 9.77 -8.31
C GLY A 164 -8.23 10.19 -7.01
N GLU A 165 -8.89 10.22 -5.86
CA GLU A 165 -8.27 10.51 -4.57
C GLU A 165 -7.95 9.23 -3.77
N VAL A 166 -8.13 8.05 -4.38
CA VAL A 166 -7.84 6.75 -3.78
C VAL A 166 -6.65 6.12 -4.48
N VAL A 167 -5.61 5.79 -3.71
CA VAL A 167 -4.36 5.22 -4.26
C VAL A 167 -3.86 4.04 -3.44
N LEU A 168 -3.47 2.96 -4.12
CA LEU A 168 -2.75 1.82 -3.55
C LEU A 168 -1.27 1.89 -3.89
N ILE A 169 -0.41 1.78 -2.88
CA ILE A 169 1.04 1.60 -3.02
C ILE A 169 1.36 0.17 -2.61
N ASP A 170 1.75 -0.67 -3.56
CA ASP A 170 1.85 -2.13 -3.36
C ASP A 170 2.80 -2.76 -4.38
N ASP A 171 3.69 -3.66 -3.96
CA ASP A 171 4.69 -4.33 -4.80
C ASP A 171 4.09 -5.41 -5.72
N SER A 172 2.94 -5.97 -5.35
CA SER A 172 2.25 -7.02 -6.11
C SER A 172 1.55 -6.46 -7.35
N VAL A 173 1.95 -6.98 -8.51
CA VAL A 173 1.30 -6.67 -9.80
C VAL A 173 -0.20 -6.98 -9.75
N ALA A 174 -0.59 -8.10 -9.14
CA ALA A 174 -1.99 -8.50 -9.07
C ALA A 174 -2.84 -7.50 -8.28
N ASN A 175 -2.33 -7.02 -7.14
CA ASN A 175 -3.03 -6.01 -6.32
C ASN A 175 -3.24 -4.73 -7.11
N ARG A 176 -2.18 -4.23 -7.76
CA ARG A 176 -2.25 -2.99 -8.56
C ARG A 176 -3.20 -3.10 -9.75
N VAL A 177 -3.18 -4.22 -10.48
CA VAL A 177 -4.06 -4.42 -11.64
C VAL A 177 -5.53 -4.39 -11.22
N ILE A 178 -5.89 -5.11 -10.16
CA ILE A 178 -7.29 -5.21 -9.70
C ILE A 178 -7.78 -3.86 -9.17
N VAL A 179 -6.96 -3.11 -8.44
CA VAL A 179 -7.32 -1.77 -7.97
C VAL A 179 -7.52 -0.80 -9.13
N LYS A 180 -6.64 -0.82 -10.15
CA LYS A 180 -6.80 -0.01 -11.36
C LYS A 180 -8.10 -0.34 -12.12
N GLN A 181 -8.50 -1.62 -12.16
CA GLN A 181 -9.77 -2.03 -12.80
C GLN A 181 -11.02 -1.46 -12.09
N GLN A 182 -10.91 -1.05 -10.83
CA GLN A 182 -11.98 -0.37 -10.09
C GLN A 182 -11.98 1.15 -10.29
N GLY A 183 -11.07 1.70 -11.11
CA GLY A 183 -10.96 3.14 -11.37
C GLY A 183 -10.14 3.90 -10.32
N PHE A 184 -9.45 3.19 -9.42
CA PHE A 184 -8.55 3.77 -8.44
C PHE A 184 -7.11 3.81 -8.94
N GLN A 185 -6.27 4.59 -8.27
CA GLN A 185 -4.87 4.71 -8.64
C GLN A 185 -4.01 3.62 -7.99
N ALA A 186 -2.89 3.27 -8.62
CA ALA A 186 -1.91 2.37 -8.02
C ALA A 186 -0.46 2.73 -8.40
N ILE A 187 0.45 2.73 -7.42
CA ILE A 187 1.87 3.04 -7.55
C ILE A 187 2.70 1.78 -7.29
N ASN A 188 3.71 1.56 -8.12
CA ASN A 188 4.64 0.43 -8.00
C ASN A 188 5.90 0.83 -7.21
N PRO A 189 6.16 0.28 -6.01
CA PRO A 189 7.37 0.57 -5.25
C PRO A 189 8.62 -0.17 -5.76
N THR A 190 8.52 -1.01 -6.78
CA THR A 190 9.64 -1.82 -7.31
C THR A 190 10.42 -1.13 -8.44
N THR A 191 10.00 0.05 -8.88
CA THR A 191 10.58 0.77 -10.02
C THR A 191 11.50 1.91 -9.57
N ALA A 192 12.43 2.30 -10.45
CA ALA A 192 13.40 3.37 -10.18
C ALA A 192 12.77 4.74 -9.94
N ASP A 193 11.59 4.97 -10.51
CA ASP A 193 10.83 6.22 -10.44
C ASP A 193 9.98 6.35 -9.17
N TYR A 194 9.90 5.31 -8.33
CA TYR A 194 9.07 5.34 -7.12
C TYR A 194 9.28 6.56 -6.21
N PRO A 195 10.53 7.02 -5.91
CA PRO A 195 10.75 8.26 -5.17
C PRO A 195 10.09 9.49 -5.80
N MET A 196 10.15 9.61 -7.13
CA MET A 196 9.52 10.71 -7.85
C MET A 196 7.99 10.58 -7.79
N MET A 197 7.45 9.38 -7.95
CA MET A 197 6.03 9.11 -7.86
C MET A 197 5.45 9.46 -6.48
N LEU A 198 6.15 9.11 -5.39
CA LEU A 198 5.78 9.53 -4.04
C LEU A 198 5.80 11.06 -3.87
N THR A 199 6.81 11.72 -4.42
CA THR A 199 6.93 13.19 -4.35
C THR A 199 5.78 13.88 -5.07
N LEU A 200 5.46 13.42 -6.29
CA LEU A 200 4.35 13.97 -7.05
C LEU A 200 3.01 13.73 -6.35
N LEU A 201 2.78 12.52 -5.81
CA LEU A 201 1.57 12.23 -5.03
C LEU A 201 1.45 13.16 -3.81
N SER A 202 2.56 13.37 -3.08
CA SER A 202 2.63 14.31 -1.96
C SER A 202 2.21 15.72 -2.37
N ASP A 203 2.74 16.23 -3.49
CA ASP A 203 2.42 17.55 -4.01
C ASP A 203 0.95 17.66 -4.43
N THR A 204 0.41 16.64 -5.12
CA THR A 204 -1.01 16.57 -5.51
C THR A 204 -1.92 16.60 -4.27
N ILE A 205 -1.60 15.81 -3.23
CA ILE A 205 -2.34 15.80 -1.96
C ILE A 205 -2.26 17.17 -1.28
N ALA A 206 -1.08 17.80 -1.24
CA ALA A 206 -0.89 19.11 -0.63
C ALA A 206 -1.69 20.21 -1.35
N ARG A 207 -1.81 20.11 -2.67
CA ARG A 207 -2.60 21.03 -3.51
C ARG A 207 -4.09 20.71 -3.56
N ASN A 208 -4.51 19.59 -2.96
CA ASN A 208 -5.88 19.07 -3.02
C ASN A 208 -6.40 18.92 -4.46
N GLU A 209 -5.51 18.52 -5.37
CA GLU A 209 -5.86 18.14 -6.74
C GLU A 209 -6.54 16.77 -6.69
N SER A 210 -7.54 16.54 -7.55
CA SER A 210 -8.38 15.32 -7.51
C SER A 210 -7.81 14.14 -8.29
N HIS A 211 -6.67 14.33 -8.94
CA HIS A 211 -6.02 13.31 -9.75
C HIS A 211 -4.52 13.52 -9.78
N PHE A 212 -3.77 12.43 -9.70
CA PHE A 212 -2.32 12.41 -9.86
C PHE A 212 -2.04 11.71 -11.19
N PHE A 213 -1.36 12.38 -12.11
CA PHE A 213 -0.97 11.74 -13.36
C PHE A 213 0.20 10.80 -13.08
N SER A 214 0.00 9.50 -13.29
CA SER A 214 1.12 8.57 -13.30
C SER A 214 2.11 8.91 -14.41
N LEU A 215 3.38 8.55 -14.28
CA LEU A 215 4.38 8.83 -15.30
C LEU A 215 3.98 8.27 -16.67
N GLU A 216 3.33 7.11 -16.71
CA GLU A 216 2.77 6.50 -17.92
C GLU A 216 1.70 7.40 -18.57
N GLU A 217 0.83 8.03 -17.79
CA GLU A 217 -0.19 8.96 -18.27
C GLU A 217 0.42 10.29 -18.72
N VAL A 218 1.39 10.83 -17.98
CA VAL A 218 2.14 12.04 -18.39
C VAL A 218 2.90 11.80 -19.70
N LEU A 219 3.54 10.65 -19.85
CA LEU A 219 4.25 10.29 -21.07
C LEU A 219 3.26 10.03 -22.22
N ALA A 220 2.13 9.37 -21.97
CA ALA A 220 1.10 9.19 -22.99
C ALA A 220 0.52 10.53 -23.50
N TYR A 221 0.33 11.51 -22.60
CA TYR A 221 -0.21 12.83 -22.95
C TYR A 221 0.78 13.74 -23.71
N ASN A 222 2.08 13.57 -23.50
CA ASN A 222 3.11 14.39 -24.15
C ASN A 222 3.59 13.82 -25.50
N PHE A 223 3.16 12.61 -25.86
CA PHE A 223 3.52 11.94 -27.11
C PHE A 223 2.32 11.54 -27.98
N SER A 224 1.12 12.08 -27.69
CA SER A 224 -0.11 11.96 -28.48
C SER A 224 -0.50 13.28 -29.13
#